data_AF-A0A2H6BLG6-F1
#
_entry.id   AF-A0A2H6BLG6-F1
#
_cell.length_a   1.000
_cell.length_b   1.000
_cell.length_c   1.000
_cell.angle_alpha   90.00
_cell.angle_beta   90.00
_cell.angle_gamma   90.00
#
_symmetry.space_group_name_H-M   'P 1'
#
loop_
_entity.id
_entity.type
_entity.pdbx_description
1 polymer ?
#
loop_
_entity_poly.entity_id
_entity_poly.type
_entity_poly.pdbx_seq_one_letter_code
_entity_poly.pdbx_strand_id
1 'polypeptide(L)'
;MTTIDDLFPEKGKLILSGSGRDFIEKLGVETVRQLTLDILCGENIRTQTEQLTSRRVAIASGAMVALFVKGWQGVENFTDQLSDMALSQLKSSRRSDKELIWPANWLIGLTGKGVQNVLRDNPAAQEKYIQDFEAALEEASQKCEEDFGSIPMFLGLIEDESGKVYRNLEWRDIIRLTTAIGCATLTIRGSDKSTYGKLFERLVLGSVLHILGFQYIENPSSPIIERVFWLSDNSNLRECDGTLRLRAGKLARFDIGFIGRGNSEITKDKLSRFANVELYGETTSRTFIIIDRLPAKSKKTVEAAKRAGSEIIQMSMQFWPQELARSLESRLDYRAEILDIDEESLYDYLSQKISSAPLLSFLNFGDTLEENVDGFQETELSDKDEDTLDG
;
A
#
# COMPACT_ATOMS: atom_id res chain seq x y z
N MET A 1 -21.19 19.34 20.47
CA MET A 1 -21.04 19.90 19.11
C MET A 1 -20.72 18.71 18.21
N THR A 2 -21.52 18.47 17.18
CA THR A 2 -21.32 17.35 16.25
C THR A 2 -19.97 17.50 15.55
N THR A 3 -19.17 16.44 15.51
CA THR A 3 -17.85 16.42 14.85
C THR A 3 -17.92 15.75 13.47
N ILE A 4 -16.86 15.87 12.67
CA ILE A 4 -16.75 15.12 11.40
C ILE A 4 -16.70 13.62 11.67
N ASP A 5 -16.04 13.19 12.74
CA ASP A 5 -15.98 11.79 13.14
C ASP A 5 -17.36 11.19 13.47
N ASP A 6 -18.24 11.96 14.12
CA ASP A 6 -19.61 11.53 14.42
C ASP A 6 -20.44 11.32 13.13
N LEU A 7 -20.15 12.13 12.09
CA LEU A 7 -20.85 12.08 10.81
C LEU A 7 -20.30 10.98 9.90
N PHE A 8 -19.00 10.66 9.98
CA PHE A 8 -18.37 9.67 9.12
C PHE A 8 -18.77 8.24 9.52
N PRO A 9 -19.31 7.40 8.61
CA PRO A 9 -19.76 6.05 8.96
C PRO A 9 -18.62 5.14 9.45
N GLU A 10 -18.90 4.31 10.46
CA GLU A 10 -17.94 3.33 11.03
C GLU A 10 -17.33 2.39 9.97
N LYS A 11 -18.16 1.86 9.06
CA LYS A 11 -17.65 1.03 7.94
C LYS A 11 -16.68 1.79 7.04
N GLY A 12 -16.83 3.11 6.94
CA GLY A 12 -15.88 4.00 6.28
C GLY A 12 -14.58 4.11 7.07
N LYS A 13 -14.62 4.24 8.40
CA LYS A 13 -13.42 4.35 9.25
C LYS A 13 -12.55 3.08 9.16
N LEU A 14 -13.17 1.91 9.20
CA LEU A 14 -12.49 0.60 9.12
C LEU A 14 -11.67 0.41 7.84
N ILE A 15 -12.04 1.09 6.75
CA ILE A 15 -11.27 1.02 5.51
C ILE A 15 -10.17 2.09 5.44
N LEU A 16 -9.98 2.97 6.42
CA LEU A 16 -8.91 3.98 6.42
C LEU A 16 -7.62 3.47 7.10
N SER A 17 -7.75 2.51 8.01
CA SER A 17 -6.65 2.01 8.85
C SER A 17 -5.83 0.85 8.25
N GLY A 18 -6.15 0.36 7.05
CA GLY A 18 -5.54 -0.84 6.45
C GLY A 18 -4.01 -0.87 6.42
N SER A 19 -3.41 -1.74 7.25
CA SER A 19 -1.99 -2.09 7.24
C SER A 19 -1.68 -3.23 6.26
N GLY A 20 -0.39 -3.51 6.01
CA GLY A 20 0.02 -4.70 5.24
C GLY A 20 -0.37 -6.01 5.93
N ARG A 21 -0.53 -6.01 7.25
CA ARG A 21 -1.04 -7.14 8.03
C ARG A 21 -2.51 -7.37 7.74
N ASP A 22 -3.32 -6.32 7.81
CA ASP A 22 -4.77 -6.39 7.56
C ASP A 22 -5.07 -6.88 6.14
N PHE A 23 -4.16 -6.60 5.20
CA PHE A 23 -4.23 -7.12 3.83
C PHE A 23 -4.06 -8.65 3.81
N ILE A 24 -3.09 -9.19 4.54
CA ILE A 24 -2.86 -10.64 4.65
C ILE A 24 -3.99 -11.31 5.41
N GLU A 25 -4.47 -10.73 6.50
CA GLU A 25 -5.59 -11.28 7.28
C GLU A 25 -6.87 -11.37 6.44
N LYS A 26 -7.11 -10.40 5.53
CA LYS A 26 -8.29 -10.39 4.66
C LYS A 26 -8.20 -11.34 3.47
N LEU A 27 -7.00 -11.51 2.89
CA LEU A 27 -6.82 -12.37 1.71
C LEU A 27 -6.47 -13.80 2.08
N GLY A 28 -5.85 -14.02 3.24
CA GLY A 28 -5.26 -15.29 3.61
C GLY A 28 -3.84 -15.47 3.06
N VAL A 29 -3.03 -16.23 3.81
CA VAL A 29 -1.61 -16.47 3.49
C VAL A 29 -1.44 -17.17 2.15
N GLU A 30 -2.34 -18.10 1.80
CA GLU A 30 -2.25 -18.84 0.54
C GLU A 30 -2.52 -17.98 -0.69
N THR A 31 -3.45 -17.03 -0.61
CA THR A 31 -3.63 -16.03 -1.67
C THR A 31 -2.40 -15.14 -1.81
N VAL A 32 -1.79 -14.74 -0.69
CA VAL A 32 -0.55 -13.95 -0.70
C VAL A 32 0.62 -14.75 -1.30
N ARG A 33 0.70 -16.05 -1.01
CA ARG A 33 1.67 -16.98 -1.62
C ARG A 33 1.47 -17.07 -3.12
N GLN A 34 0.24 -17.26 -3.59
CA GLN A 34 -0.07 -17.29 -5.02
C GLN A 34 0.33 -15.97 -5.70
N LEU A 35 -0.02 -14.82 -5.10
CA LEU A 35 0.38 -13.51 -5.65
C LEU A 35 1.90 -13.34 -5.71
N THR A 36 2.63 -13.88 -4.73
CA THR A 36 4.10 -13.85 -4.73
C THR A 36 4.67 -14.75 -5.82
N LEU A 37 4.09 -15.93 -6.04
CA LEU A 37 4.42 -16.83 -7.15
C LEU A 37 4.18 -16.16 -8.51
N ASP A 38 3.02 -15.52 -8.68
CA ASP A 38 2.67 -14.83 -9.92
C ASP A 38 3.74 -13.76 -10.26
N ILE A 39 4.22 -12.99 -9.27
CA ILE A 39 5.29 -12.00 -9.46
C ILE A 39 6.63 -12.68 -9.82
N LEU A 40 6.95 -13.83 -9.21
CA LEU A 40 8.14 -14.61 -9.57
C LEU A 40 8.09 -15.12 -11.01
N CYS A 41 6.88 -15.34 -11.54
CA CYS A 41 6.61 -15.69 -12.94
C CYS A 41 6.46 -14.47 -13.87
N GLY A 42 6.67 -13.26 -13.36
CA GLY A 42 6.68 -12.01 -14.12
C GLY A 42 5.33 -11.33 -14.32
N GLU A 43 4.30 -11.75 -13.58
CA GLU A 43 2.99 -11.10 -13.58
C GLU A 43 3.01 -9.73 -12.87
N ASN A 44 2.06 -8.88 -13.26
CA ASN A 44 1.96 -7.53 -12.72
C ASN A 44 1.10 -7.49 -11.45
N ILE A 45 1.73 -7.21 -10.31
CA ILE A 45 1.05 -7.07 -9.01
C ILE A 45 -0.06 -6.00 -8.99
N ARG A 46 0.01 -4.99 -9.87
CA ARG A 46 -1.03 -3.96 -9.96
C ARG A 46 -2.33 -4.50 -10.50
N THR A 47 -2.29 -5.46 -11.41
CA THR A 47 -3.51 -6.11 -11.92
C THR A 47 -4.29 -6.76 -10.78
N GLN A 48 -3.58 -7.35 -9.83
CA GLN A 48 -4.17 -8.08 -8.70
C GLN A 48 -4.63 -7.13 -7.58
N THR A 49 -3.90 -6.04 -7.32
CA THR A 49 -4.21 -5.10 -6.22
C THR A 49 -5.20 -3.98 -6.62
N GLU A 50 -5.43 -3.74 -7.91
CA GLU A 50 -6.32 -2.68 -8.39
C GLU A 50 -7.79 -2.90 -8.00
N GLN A 51 -8.26 -4.16 -8.00
CA GLN A 51 -9.64 -4.48 -7.61
C GLN A 51 -9.89 -4.14 -6.14
N LEU A 52 -8.95 -4.49 -5.26
CA LEU A 52 -9.01 -4.21 -3.84
C LEU A 52 -8.95 -2.70 -3.56
N THR A 53 -8.04 -2.01 -4.24
CA THR A 53 -7.92 -0.54 -4.17
C THR A 53 -9.21 0.13 -4.64
N SER A 54 -9.77 -0.32 -5.77
CA SER A 54 -11.01 0.24 -6.34
C SER A 54 -12.21 0.04 -5.41
N ARG A 55 -12.33 -1.15 -4.80
CA ARG A 55 -13.37 -1.42 -3.79
C ARG A 55 -13.22 -0.49 -2.58
N ARG A 56 -11.99 -0.29 -2.09
CA ARG A 56 -11.68 0.62 -0.98
C ARG A 56 -12.05 2.07 -1.31
N VAL A 57 -11.71 2.54 -2.51
CA VAL A 57 -12.11 3.87 -3.01
C VAL A 57 -13.63 3.99 -3.04
N ALA A 58 -14.35 3.03 -3.63
CA ALA A 58 -15.81 3.08 -3.76
C ALA A 58 -16.51 3.17 -2.39
N ILE A 59 -16.05 2.38 -1.41
CA ILE A 59 -16.60 2.42 -0.04
C ILE A 59 -16.29 3.78 0.61
N ALA A 60 -15.09 4.34 0.43
CA ALA A 60 -14.75 5.64 1.00
C ALA A 60 -15.56 6.78 0.36
N SER A 61 -15.80 6.71 -0.95
CA SER A 61 -16.68 7.66 -1.65
C SER A 61 -18.10 7.57 -1.11
N GLY A 62 -18.64 6.36 -0.93
CA GLY A 62 -19.96 6.16 -0.31
C GLY A 62 -20.03 6.68 1.13
N ALA A 63 -18.97 6.47 1.92
CA ALA A 63 -18.87 7.01 3.28
C ALA A 63 -18.85 8.54 3.29
N MET A 64 -18.18 9.17 2.31
CA MET A 64 -18.20 10.62 2.14
C MET A 64 -19.61 11.13 1.80
N VAL A 65 -20.31 10.49 0.86
CA VAL A 65 -21.71 10.83 0.56
C VAL A 65 -22.58 10.74 1.82
N ALA A 66 -22.46 9.66 2.59
CA ALA A 66 -23.20 9.50 3.83
C ALA A 66 -22.88 10.56 4.89
N LEU A 67 -21.60 10.96 5.02
CA LEU A 67 -21.19 12.05 5.90
C LEU A 67 -21.90 13.36 5.52
N PHE A 68 -21.92 13.71 4.22
CA PHE A 68 -22.56 14.94 3.76
C PHE A 68 -24.06 14.92 4.00
N VAL A 69 -24.72 13.80 3.72
CA VAL A 69 -26.16 13.64 3.98
C VAL A 69 -26.49 13.84 5.46
N LYS A 70 -25.76 13.17 6.36
CA LYS A 70 -25.95 13.35 7.80
C LYS A 70 -25.65 14.78 8.25
N GLY A 71 -24.59 15.39 7.70
CA GLY A 71 -24.22 16.77 7.99
C GLY A 71 -25.32 17.75 7.61
N TRP A 72 -25.87 17.64 6.40
CA TRP A 72 -26.96 18.49 5.94
C TRP A 72 -28.28 18.29 6.69
N GLN A 73 -28.51 17.10 7.24
CA GLN A 73 -29.70 16.80 8.05
C GLN A 73 -29.55 17.29 9.50
N GLY A 74 -28.34 17.20 10.08
CA GLY A 74 -28.12 17.39 11.52
C GLY A 74 -27.36 18.66 11.91
N VAL A 75 -26.79 19.41 10.95
CA VAL A 75 -25.97 20.60 11.21
C VAL A 75 -26.47 21.78 10.38
N GLU A 76 -26.88 22.85 11.06
CA GLU A 76 -27.29 24.10 10.42
C GLU A 76 -26.12 24.74 9.66
N ASN A 77 -26.36 25.21 8.43
CA ASN A 77 -25.32 25.77 7.55
C ASN A 77 -24.08 24.87 7.41
N PHE A 78 -24.27 23.55 7.40
CA PHE A 78 -23.19 22.56 7.36
C PHE A 78 -22.08 22.89 6.36
N THR A 79 -22.44 23.23 5.13
CA THR A 79 -21.48 23.51 4.05
C THR A 79 -20.56 24.69 4.36
N ASP A 80 -21.06 25.71 5.06
CA ASP A 80 -20.27 26.88 5.46
C ASP A 80 -19.39 26.57 6.68
N GLN A 81 -19.85 25.69 7.57
CA GLN A 81 -19.10 25.29 8.77
C GLN A 81 -18.07 24.19 8.51
N LEU A 82 -18.10 23.53 7.35
CA LEU A 82 -17.28 22.35 7.04
C LEU A 82 -15.78 22.58 7.27
N SER A 83 -15.25 23.70 6.80
CA SER A 83 -13.83 24.03 6.94
C SER A 83 -13.44 24.24 8.40
N ASP A 84 -14.28 24.93 9.19
CA ASP A 84 -14.03 25.13 10.62
C ASP A 84 -14.10 23.82 11.41
N MET A 85 -15.09 22.98 11.10
CA MET A 85 -15.21 21.63 11.67
C MET A 85 -13.96 20.79 11.38
N ALA A 86 -13.47 20.83 10.13
CA ALA A 86 -12.27 20.11 9.72
C ALA A 86 -11.02 20.62 10.43
N LEU A 87 -10.84 21.94 10.52
CA LEU A 87 -9.72 22.54 11.25
C LEU A 87 -9.74 22.17 12.73
N SER A 88 -10.91 22.21 13.36
CA SER A 88 -11.08 21.82 14.76
C SER A 88 -10.65 20.37 15.00
N GLN A 89 -11.11 19.44 14.14
CA GLN A 89 -10.72 18.03 14.21
C GLN A 89 -9.21 17.83 13.97
N LEU A 90 -8.62 18.52 12.98
CA LEU A 90 -7.18 18.42 12.71
C LEU A 90 -6.33 18.92 13.89
N LYS A 91 -6.79 19.96 14.60
CA LYS A 91 -6.09 20.51 15.78
C LYS A 91 -6.16 19.58 16.99
N SER A 92 -7.23 18.80 17.14
CA SER A 92 -7.43 17.88 18.26
C SER A 92 -6.87 16.47 18.02
N SER A 93 -6.58 16.09 16.77
CA SER A 93 -6.12 14.75 16.40
C SER A 93 -4.60 14.57 16.56
N ARG A 94 -4.15 13.36 16.93
CA ARG A 94 -2.73 12.99 16.85
C ARG A 94 -2.38 12.54 15.44
N ARG A 95 -1.11 12.70 15.03
CA ARG A 95 -0.63 12.29 13.69
C ARG A 95 -0.89 10.82 13.35
N SER A 96 -1.04 9.95 14.36
CA SER A 96 -1.38 8.53 14.21
C SER A 96 -2.82 8.28 13.79
N ASP A 97 -3.72 9.24 14.02
CA ASP A 97 -5.17 9.04 14.01
C ASP A 97 -5.70 9.24 12.57
N LYS A 98 -5.30 8.33 11.68
CA LYS A 98 -5.61 8.42 10.24
C LYS A 98 -7.10 8.54 9.96
N GLU A 99 -7.92 7.81 10.72
CA GLU A 99 -9.38 7.85 10.62
C GLU A 99 -9.99 9.22 10.91
N LEU A 100 -9.33 10.05 11.73
CA LEU A 100 -9.75 11.41 12.02
C LEU A 100 -9.12 12.41 11.04
N ILE A 101 -7.83 12.25 10.75
CA ILE A 101 -7.05 13.19 9.94
C ILE A 101 -7.44 13.15 8.47
N TRP A 102 -7.70 11.96 7.92
CA TRP A 102 -7.97 11.82 6.49
C TRP A 102 -9.30 12.46 6.09
N PRO A 103 -10.45 12.14 6.71
CA PRO A 103 -11.71 12.79 6.36
C PRO A 103 -11.65 14.30 6.52
N ALA A 104 -11.04 14.81 7.60
CA ALA A 104 -10.92 16.24 7.82
C ALA A 104 -10.08 16.92 6.71
N ASN A 105 -8.95 16.35 6.31
CA ASN A 105 -8.16 16.88 5.19
C ASN A 105 -8.93 16.84 3.86
N TRP A 106 -9.68 15.78 3.60
CA TRP A 106 -10.44 15.64 2.35
C TRP A 106 -11.51 16.72 2.21
N LEU A 107 -12.20 17.04 3.31
CA LEU A 107 -13.22 18.10 3.33
C LEU A 107 -12.66 19.49 3.03
N ILE A 108 -11.38 19.72 3.32
CA ILE A 108 -10.67 20.96 2.99
C ILE A 108 -9.82 20.86 1.72
N GLY A 109 -10.07 19.87 0.86
CA GLY A 109 -9.38 19.76 -0.44
C GLY A 109 -7.91 19.32 -0.36
N LEU A 110 -7.50 18.73 0.76
CA LEU A 110 -6.13 18.26 0.98
C LEU A 110 -6.02 16.74 1.05
N THR A 111 -4.84 16.25 0.68
CA THR A 111 -4.35 14.91 1.02
C THR A 111 -3.16 15.05 1.97
N GLY A 112 -2.67 13.97 2.58
CA GLY A 112 -1.45 14.05 3.40
C GLY A 112 -0.24 14.64 2.66
N LYS A 113 -0.08 14.34 1.36
CA LYS A 113 0.94 14.98 0.51
C LYS A 113 0.60 16.44 0.18
N GLY A 114 -0.69 16.76 0.06
CA GLY A 114 -1.18 18.13 -0.08
C GLY A 114 -0.76 18.98 1.11
N VAL A 115 -0.98 18.50 2.34
CA VAL A 115 -0.53 19.17 3.57
C VAL A 115 0.98 19.45 3.52
N GLN A 116 1.79 18.43 3.21
CA GLN A 116 3.24 18.58 3.12
C GLN A 116 3.68 19.59 2.04
N ASN A 117 3.13 19.48 0.82
CA ASN A 117 3.61 20.27 -0.31
C ASN A 117 3.04 21.68 -0.36
N VAL A 118 1.77 21.84 0.02
CA VAL A 118 1.04 23.11 -0.02
C VAL A 118 1.29 23.90 1.26
N LEU A 119 1.10 23.28 2.43
CA LEU A 119 1.26 23.97 3.71
C LEU A 119 2.71 23.96 4.20
N ARG A 120 3.60 23.16 3.59
CA ARG A 120 5.01 23.02 4.00
C ARG A 120 5.16 22.70 5.49
N ASP A 121 4.22 21.92 6.02
CA ASP A 121 4.10 21.59 7.45
C ASP A 121 4.03 22.82 8.37
N ASN A 122 3.62 23.98 7.87
CA ASN A 122 3.46 25.22 8.62
C ASN A 122 1.98 25.44 9.02
N PRO A 123 1.61 25.27 10.31
CA PRO A 123 0.24 25.49 10.77
C PRO A 123 -0.26 26.92 10.53
N ALA A 124 0.63 27.92 10.53
CA ALA A 124 0.24 29.31 10.27
C ALA A 124 -0.17 29.56 8.80
N ALA A 125 0.20 28.66 7.88
CA ALA A 125 -0.25 28.74 6.49
C ALA A 125 -1.67 28.17 6.29
N GLN A 126 -2.21 27.47 7.30
CA GLN A 126 -3.47 26.73 7.19
C GLN A 126 -4.69 27.67 7.10
N GLU A 127 -4.73 28.73 7.90
CA GLU A 127 -5.85 29.70 7.87
C GLU A 127 -5.93 30.42 6.51
N LYS A 128 -4.79 30.88 5.99
CA LYS A 128 -4.73 31.49 4.67
C LYS A 128 -5.15 30.51 3.57
N TYR A 129 -4.67 29.26 3.63
CA TYR A 129 -5.06 28.23 2.67
C TYR A 129 -6.58 28.03 2.64
N ILE A 130 -7.23 27.98 3.80
CA ILE A 130 -8.69 27.81 3.88
C ILE A 130 -9.42 29.00 3.26
N GLN A 131 -8.98 30.23 3.52
CA GLN A 131 -9.56 31.41 2.87
C GLN A 131 -9.45 31.34 1.34
N ASP A 132 -8.26 31.01 0.83
CA ASP A 132 -8.02 30.86 -0.61
C ASP A 132 -8.85 29.69 -1.19
N PHE A 133 -9.01 28.60 -0.46
CA PHE A 133 -9.80 27.43 -0.85
C PHE A 133 -11.30 27.72 -0.90
N GLU A 134 -11.86 28.38 0.11
CA GLU A 134 -13.27 28.81 0.11
C GLU A 134 -13.57 29.75 -1.04
N ALA A 135 -12.70 30.74 -1.28
CA ALA A 135 -12.85 31.68 -2.38
C ALA A 135 -12.80 30.96 -3.75
N ALA A 136 -11.89 30.01 -3.92
CA ALA A 136 -11.81 29.22 -5.15
C ALA A 136 -13.04 28.34 -5.39
N LEU A 137 -13.64 27.78 -4.33
CA LEU A 137 -14.88 27.01 -4.45
C LEU A 137 -16.07 27.88 -4.82
N GLU A 138 -16.15 29.09 -4.24
CA GLU A 138 -17.20 30.05 -4.57
C GLU A 138 -17.10 30.50 -6.03
N GLU A 139 -15.91 30.92 -6.48
CA GLU A 139 -15.65 31.29 -7.87
C GLU A 139 -15.98 30.14 -8.84
N ALA A 140 -15.54 28.91 -8.52
CA ALA A 140 -15.82 27.74 -9.33
C ALA A 140 -17.33 27.42 -9.38
N SER A 141 -18.06 27.62 -8.29
CA SER A 141 -19.51 27.37 -8.25
C SER A 141 -20.28 28.36 -9.13
N GLN A 142 -19.93 29.64 -9.09
CA GLN A 142 -20.51 30.68 -9.94
C GLN A 142 -20.20 30.39 -11.41
N LYS A 143 -18.95 30.01 -11.71
CA LYS A 143 -18.56 29.67 -13.08
C LYS A 143 -19.28 28.42 -13.61
N CYS A 144 -19.49 27.40 -12.78
CA CYS A 144 -20.26 26.22 -13.18
C CYS A 144 -21.72 26.56 -13.47
N GLU A 145 -22.34 27.42 -12.67
CA GLU A 145 -23.70 27.91 -12.93
C GLU A 145 -23.77 28.71 -14.24
N GLU A 146 -22.79 29.57 -14.53
CA GLU A 146 -22.71 30.32 -15.78
C GLU A 146 -22.52 29.42 -17.02
N ASP A 147 -21.60 28.44 -16.93
CA ASP A 147 -21.17 27.65 -18.08
C ASP A 147 -22.07 26.43 -18.34
N PHE A 148 -22.64 25.84 -17.27
CA PHE A 148 -23.42 24.60 -17.33
C PHE A 148 -24.87 24.77 -16.90
N GLY A 149 -25.26 25.93 -16.38
CA GLY A 149 -26.60 26.21 -15.88
C GLY A 149 -26.90 25.58 -14.52
N SER A 150 -28.11 25.83 -14.02
CA SER A 150 -28.58 25.24 -12.77
C SER A 150 -28.82 23.74 -12.92
N ILE A 151 -28.21 22.93 -12.05
CA ILE A 151 -28.44 21.48 -12.00
C ILE A 151 -29.22 21.13 -10.73
N PRO A 152 -30.50 20.71 -10.84
CA PRO A 152 -31.25 20.25 -9.68
C PRO A 152 -30.74 18.86 -9.26
N MET A 153 -30.13 18.77 -8.09
CA MET A 153 -29.70 17.49 -7.50
C MET A 153 -30.30 17.34 -6.11
N PHE A 154 -31.03 16.25 -5.90
CA PHE A 154 -31.64 15.93 -4.61
C PHE A 154 -30.87 14.79 -3.96
N LEU A 155 -30.38 15.01 -2.74
CA LEU A 155 -29.68 13.99 -1.97
C LEU A 155 -30.25 13.92 -0.54
N GLY A 156 -30.38 12.71 -0.01
CA GLY A 156 -31.03 12.48 1.29
C GLY A 156 -31.08 11.00 1.66
N LEU A 157 -31.45 10.70 2.91
CA LEU A 157 -31.76 9.34 3.34
C LEU A 157 -33.21 9.01 3.00
N ILE A 158 -33.43 7.76 2.58
CA ILE A 158 -34.77 7.18 2.57
C ILE A 158 -35.00 6.66 3.99
N GLU A 159 -35.75 7.40 4.79
CA GLU A 159 -36.34 6.84 6.01
C GLU A 159 -37.54 5.97 5.60
N ASP A 160 -37.86 4.96 6.42
CA ASP A 160 -39.05 4.12 6.31
C ASP A 160 -40.35 4.97 6.47
N GLU A 161 -41.52 4.33 6.68
CA GLU A 161 -42.89 4.77 6.31
C GLU A 161 -43.34 6.24 6.60
N SER A 162 -42.52 7.07 7.24
CA SER A 162 -42.77 8.45 7.68
C SER A 162 -42.14 9.61 6.86
N GLY A 163 -41.30 9.39 5.84
CA GLY A 163 -41.03 10.46 4.87
C GLY A 163 -39.59 10.67 4.42
N LYS A 164 -39.45 11.00 3.14
CA LYS A 164 -38.18 11.29 2.48
C LYS A 164 -37.67 12.68 2.87
N VAL A 165 -36.48 12.76 3.47
CA VAL A 165 -35.79 14.05 3.69
C VAL A 165 -34.75 14.24 2.60
N TYR A 166 -35.08 15.03 1.59
CA TYR A 166 -34.14 15.43 0.54
C TYR A 166 -33.73 16.88 0.70
N ARG A 167 -32.44 17.15 0.52
CA ARG A 167 -31.92 18.50 0.31
C ARG A 167 -31.65 18.72 -1.18
N ASN A 168 -32.04 19.89 -1.69
CA ASN A 168 -31.59 20.35 -2.99
C ASN A 168 -30.14 20.84 -2.86
N LEU A 169 -29.24 20.31 -3.67
CA LEU A 169 -27.83 20.68 -3.67
C LEU A 169 -27.59 21.77 -4.69
N GLU A 170 -26.87 22.80 -4.27
CA GLU A 170 -26.35 23.84 -5.15
C GLU A 170 -24.95 23.46 -5.66
N TRP A 171 -24.43 24.17 -6.66
CA TRP A 171 -23.09 23.89 -7.19
C TRP A 171 -22.01 23.88 -6.11
N ARG A 172 -22.09 24.78 -5.13
CA ARG A 172 -21.13 24.81 -4.02
C ARG A 172 -21.14 23.51 -3.19
N ASP A 173 -22.32 22.95 -2.95
CA ASP A 173 -22.49 21.66 -2.26
C ASP A 173 -21.89 20.50 -3.09
N ILE A 174 -22.19 20.47 -4.40
CA ILE A 174 -21.72 19.44 -5.33
C ILE A 174 -20.20 19.49 -5.48
N ILE A 175 -19.62 20.66 -5.70
CA ILE A 175 -18.17 20.85 -5.85
C ILE A 175 -17.48 20.47 -4.55
N ARG A 176 -17.99 20.87 -3.38
CA ARG A 176 -17.41 20.48 -2.10
C ARG A 176 -17.36 18.96 -1.93
N LEU A 177 -18.49 18.27 -2.16
CA LEU A 177 -18.58 16.82 -2.05
C LEU A 177 -17.63 16.12 -3.02
N THR A 178 -17.60 16.55 -4.28
CA THR A 178 -16.76 15.94 -5.32
C THR A 178 -15.27 16.20 -5.09
N THR A 179 -14.89 17.38 -4.60
CA THR A 179 -13.51 17.67 -4.17
C THR A 179 -13.09 16.74 -3.03
N ALA A 180 -13.94 16.53 -2.03
CA ALA A 180 -13.65 15.61 -0.92
C ALA A 180 -13.49 14.16 -1.39
N ILE A 181 -14.36 13.69 -2.30
CA ILE A 181 -14.25 12.37 -2.93
C ILE A 181 -12.97 12.24 -3.76
N GLY A 182 -12.60 13.29 -4.50
CA GLY A 182 -11.35 13.34 -5.27
C GLY A 182 -10.12 13.19 -4.36
N CYS A 183 -10.10 13.91 -3.24
CA CYS A 183 -9.03 13.80 -2.25
C CYS A 183 -8.97 12.40 -1.62
N ALA A 184 -10.11 11.83 -1.25
CA ALA A 184 -10.20 10.46 -0.74
C ALA A 184 -9.61 9.43 -1.72
N THR A 185 -9.95 9.56 -3.00
CA THR A 185 -9.44 8.71 -4.07
C THR A 185 -7.92 8.78 -4.18
N LEU A 186 -7.36 9.99 -4.18
CA LEU A 186 -5.90 10.20 -4.26
C LEU A 186 -5.18 9.68 -3.01
N THR A 187 -5.75 9.89 -1.83
CA THR A 187 -5.19 9.40 -0.56
C THR A 187 -5.16 7.87 -0.54
N ILE A 188 -6.26 7.19 -0.87
CA ILE A 188 -6.34 5.73 -0.82
C ILE A 188 -5.40 5.11 -1.85
N ARG A 189 -5.44 5.55 -3.12
CA ARG A 189 -4.56 5.03 -4.17
C ARG A 189 -3.08 5.27 -3.83
N GLY A 190 -2.76 6.43 -3.25
CA GLY A 190 -1.41 6.75 -2.80
C GLY A 190 -0.95 5.88 -1.62
N SER A 191 -1.83 5.64 -0.66
CA SER A 191 -1.59 4.78 0.50
C SER A 191 -1.37 3.33 0.08
N ASP A 192 -2.29 2.76 -0.70
CA ASP A 192 -2.24 1.37 -1.16
C ASP A 192 -1.00 1.09 -2.01
N LYS A 193 -0.61 2.03 -2.88
CA LYS A 193 0.65 1.95 -3.63
C LYS A 193 1.86 1.78 -2.70
N SER A 194 1.91 2.52 -1.60
CA SER A 194 3.03 2.44 -0.65
C SER A 194 2.93 1.19 0.23
N THR A 195 1.74 0.83 0.70
CA THR A 195 1.53 -0.31 1.60
C THR A 195 1.78 -1.62 0.88
N TYR A 196 1.11 -1.84 -0.27
CA TYR A 196 1.29 -3.06 -1.05
C TYR A 196 2.68 -3.13 -1.69
N GLY A 197 3.23 -1.99 -2.13
CA GLY A 197 4.59 -1.91 -2.65
C GLY A 197 5.62 -2.46 -1.65
N LYS A 198 5.64 -1.91 -0.43
CA LYS A 198 6.56 -2.37 0.63
C LYS A 198 6.32 -3.82 1.06
N LEU A 199 5.05 -4.22 1.16
CA LEU A 199 4.66 -5.57 1.55
C LEU A 199 5.22 -6.59 0.55
N PHE A 200 4.93 -6.41 -0.74
CA PHE A 200 5.38 -7.32 -1.78
C PHE A 200 6.87 -7.22 -2.06
N GLU A 201 7.52 -6.05 -1.84
CA GLU A 201 8.97 -5.91 -1.96
C GLU A 201 9.67 -6.90 -1.01
N ARG A 202 9.23 -6.95 0.26
CA ARG A 202 9.75 -7.90 1.23
C ARG A 202 9.39 -9.35 0.91
N LEU A 203 8.13 -9.63 0.58
CA LEU A 203 7.68 -11.00 0.29
C LEU A 203 8.40 -11.60 -0.91
N VAL A 204 8.53 -10.85 -2.01
CA VAL A 204 9.18 -11.32 -3.24
C VAL A 204 10.67 -11.50 -3.03
N LEU A 205 11.34 -10.53 -2.38
CA LEU A 205 12.77 -10.66 -2.10
C LEU A 205 13.07 -11.82 -1.15
N GLY A 206 12.31 -11.96 -0.06
CA GLY A 206 12.47 -13.07 0.86
C GLY A 206 12.21 -14.42 0.19
N SER A 207 11.15 -14.51 -0.61
CA SER A 207 10.79 -15.75 -1.32
C SER A 207 11.84 -16.14 -2.35
N VAL A 208 12.31 -15.21 -3.18
CA VAL A 208 13.32 -15.55 -4.19
C VAL A 208 14.63 -16.00 -3.55
N LEU A 209 15.08 -15.36 -2.47
CA LEU A 209 16.31 -15.78 -1.77
C LEU A 209 16.13 -17.14 -1.09
N HIS A 210 14.97 -17.40 -0.50
CA HIS A 210 14.64 -18.72 0.04
C HIS A 210 14.67 -19.82 -1.04
N ILE A 211 14.00 -19.58 -2.17
CA ILE A 211 13.96 -20.50 -3.33
C ILE A 211 15.37 -20.76 -3.90
N LEU A 212 16.26 -19.76 -3.84
CA LEU A 212 17.65 -19.89 -4.26
C LEU A 212 18.53 -20.66 -3.26
N GLY A 213 17.96 -21.14 -2.15
CA GLY A 213 18.65 -22.01 -1.18
C GLY A 213 19.26 -21.28 0.01
N PHE A 214 18.88 -20.02 0.26
CA PHE A 214 19.35 -19.26 1.41
C PHE A 214 18.39 -19.35 2.59
N GLN A 215 18.94 -19.46 3.80
CA GLN A 215 18.16 -19.50 5.03
C GLN A 215 17.86 -18.08 5.52
N TYR A 216 16.60 -17.82 5.89
CA TYR A 216 16.21 -16.57 6.51
C TYR A 216 16.69 -16.51 7.96
N ILE A 217 17.25 -15.37 8.36
CA ILE A 217 17.58 -15.02 9.74
C ILE A 217 16.98 -13.65 10.05
N GLU A 218 16.47 -13.47 11.27
CA GLU A 218 15.83 -12.21 11.68
C GLU A 218 16.83 -11.05 11.78
N ASN A 219 18.05 -11.35 12.23
CA ASN A 219 19.08 -10.34 12.48
C ASN A 219 20.47 -10.85 12.06
N PRO A 220 21.40 -9.94 11.69
CA PRO A 220 22.75 -10.29 11.23
C PRO A 220 23.63 -10.93 12.33
N SER A 221 23.22 -10.83 13.60
CA SER A 221 23.89 -11.40 14.77
C SER A 221 23.59 -12.89 14.98
N SER A 222 22.78 -13.51 14.13
CA SER A 222 22.54 -14.96 14.15
C SER A 222 23.85 -15.76 14.13
N PRO A 223 23.94 -16.87 14.89
CA PRO A 223 25.12 -17.76 14.87
C PRO A 223 25.31 -18.48 13.52
N ILE A 224 24.28 -18.50 12.67
CA ILE A 224 24.36 -19.10 11.33
C ILE A 224 25.02 -18.08 10.39
N ILE A 225 26.25 -18.38 9.95
CA ILE A 225 27.10 -17.42 9.23
C ILE A 225 27.24 -17.68 7.72
N GLU A 226 26.71 -18.79 7.22
CA GLU A 226 26.82 -19.17 5.79
C GLU A 226 25.45 -19.38 5.17
N ARG A 227 25.31 -18.97 3.91
CA ARG A 227 24.09 -19.09 3.10
C ARG A 227 22.84 -18.57 3.81
N VAL A 228 22.96 -17.42 4.46
CA VAL A 228 21.86 -16.75 5.17
C VAL A 228 21.49 -15.43 4.52
N PHE A 229 20.26 -14.97 4.77
CA PHE A 229 19.83 -13.62 4.41
C PHE A 229 18.93 -13.03 5.50
N TRP A 230 18.91 -11.71 5.58
CA TRP A 230 17.96 -10.94 6.39
C TRP A 230 17.38 -9.81 5.55
N LEU A 231 16.18 -9.38 5.93
CA LEU A 231 15.47 -8.26 5.31
C LEU A 231 15.55 -7.06 6.23
N SER A 232 15.84 -5.89 5.69
CA SER A 232 16.05 -4.68 6.49
C SER A 232 14.72 -4.04 6.84
N ASP A 233 14.54 -3.68 8.10
CA ASP A 233 13.43 -2.84 8.54
C ASP A 233 13.85 -1.39 8.28
N ASN A 234 13.09 -0.69 7.43
CA ASN A 234 13.41 0.60 6.81
C ASN A 234 13.62 1.82 7.78
N SER A 235 14.19 1.63 8.97
CA SER A 235 14.40 2.67 9.99
C SER A 235 15.66 3.51 9.77
N ASN A 236 16.64 3.04 8.99
CA ASN A 236 17.89 3.76 8.74
C ASN A 236 18.06 4.18 7.28
N LEU A 237 18.40 5.46 7.08
CA LEU A 237 18.51 6.18 5.79
C LEU A 237 19.57 5.63 4.80
N ARG A 238 20.20 4.48 5.07
CA ARG A 238 21.30 3.91 4.26
C ARG A 238 21.28 2.38 4.10
N GLU A 239 20.21 1.68 4.48
CA GLU A 239 20.13 0.23 4.33
C GLU A 239 19.41 -0.20 3.04
N CYS A 240 19.91 -1.25 2.41
CA CYS A 240 19.28 -1.94 1.28
C CYS A 240 18.13 -2.83 1.78
N ASP A 241 17.15 -3.15 0.93
CA ASP A 241 15.95 -3.92 1.31
C ASP A 241 16.26 -5.32 1.87
N GLY A 242 17.37 -5.93 1.44
CA GLY A 242 17.85 -7.17 2.03
C GLY A 242 19.35 -7.39 1.84
N THR A 243 19.93 -8.19 2.73
CA THR A 243 21.34 -8.59 2.65
C THR A 243 21.47 -10.09 2.73
N LEU A 244 22.31 -10.64 1.87
CA LEU A 244 22.70 -12.03 1.83
C LEU A 244 24.16 -12.17 2.23
N ARG A 245 24.43 -13.17 3.07
CA ARG A 245 25.76 -13.57 3.47
C ARG A 245 25.99 -14.99 2.99
N LEU A 246 26.82 -15.13 1.96
CA LEU A 246 27.18 -16.44 1.41
C LEU A 246 28.14 -17.17 2.35
N ARG A 247 29.19 -16.46 2.79
CA ARG A 247 30.18 -16.87 3.79
C ARG A 247 30.84 -15.63 4.39
N ALA A 248 31.68 -15.80 5.42
CA ALA A 248 32.45 -14.69 5.99
C ALA A 248 33.19 -13.90 4.89
N GLY A 249 33.03 -12.58 4.88
CA GLY A 249 33.66 -11.70 3.90
C GLY A 249 33.06 -11.71 2.49
N LYS A 250 31.91 -12.35 2.26
CA LYS A 250 31.24 -12.37 0.93
C LYS A 250 29.75 -12.08 1.06
N LEU A 251 29.38 -10.81 0.79
CA LEU A 251 28.03 -10.28 0.96
C LEU A 251 27.40 -9.85 -0.37
N ALA A 252 26.09 -10.02 -0.48
CA ALA A 252 25.26 -9.44 -1.52
C ALA A 252 24.19 -8.54 -0.91
N ARG A 253 23.92 -7.41 -1.54
CA ARG A 253 22.91 -6.44 -1.13
C ARG A 253 21.85 -6.33 -2.19
N PHE A 254 20.59 -6.25 -1.76
CA PHE A 254 19.44 -6.23 -2.64
C PHE A 254 18.62 -4.99 -2.39
N ASP A 255 18.28 -4.30 -3.47
CA ASP A 255 17.25 -3.27 -3.50
C ASP A 255 16.18 -3.74 -4.49
N ILE A 256 14.91 -3.71 -4.08
CA ILE A 256 13.77 -4.14 -4.88
C ILE A 256 12.77 -2.99 -5.03
N GLY A 257 12.10 -2.91 -6.18
CA GLY A 257 11.07 -1.90 -6.37
C GLY A 257 10.10 -2.18 -7.51
N PHE A 258 8.81 -2.06 -7.22
CA PHE A 258 7.74 -2.10 -8.24
C PHE A 258 7.65 -0.79 -9.04
N ILE A 259 8.73 -0.45 -9.75
CA ILE A 259 8.87 0.79 -10.52
C ILE A 259 8.38 0.57 -11.95
N GLY A 260 7.27 1.23 -12.29
CA GLY A 260 6.73 1.22 -13.65
C GLY A 260 7.48 2.19 -14.59
N ARG A 261 7.30 1.99 -15.90
CA ARG A 261 7.98 2.73 -17.00
C ARG A 261 7.93 4.27 -16.91
N GLY A 262 6.93 4.86 -16.24
CA GLY A 262 6.76 6.31 -16.13
C GLY A 262 7.66 6.99 -15.09
N ASN A 263 8.26 6.26 -14.15
CA ASN A 263 9.03 6.83 -13.03
C ASN A 263 10.54 6.71 -13.24
N SER A 264 11.03 7.23 -14.37
CA SER A 264 12.45 7.16 -14.74
C SER A 264 13.38 7.89 -13.75
N GLU A 265 12.86 8.88 -13.03
CA GLU A 265 13.58 9.60 -11.98
C GLU A 265 13.86 8.72 -10.76
N ILE A 266 12.85 7.99 -10.26
CA ILE A 266 13.00 7.04 -9.15
C ILE A 266 13.98 5.92 -9.51
N THR A 267 13.92 5.46 -10.76
CA THR A 267 14.86 4.45 -11.28
C THR A 267 16.30 4.99 -11.26
N LYS A 268 16.50 6.25 -11.68
CA LYS A 268 17.83 6.90 -11.66
C LYS A 268 18.32 7.16 -10.24
N ASP A 269 17.45 7.56 -9.32
CA ASP A 269 17.79 7.80 -7.92
C ASP A 269 18.20 6.50 -7.22
N LYS A 270 17.44 5.40 -7.40
CA LYS A 270 17.87 4.08 -6.91
C LYS A 270 19.21 3.65 -7.53
N LEU A 271 19.42 3.87 -8.83
CA LEU A 271 20.65 3.49 -9.51
C LEU A 271 21.86 4.38 -9.18
N SER A 272 21.66 5.66 -8.87
CA SER A 272 22.75 6.57 -8.48
C SER A 272 23.22 6.35 -7.04
N ARG A 273 22.32 5.93 -6.14
CA ARG A 273 22.63 5.64 -4.74
C ARG A 273 23.68 4.52 -4.55
N PHE A 274 23.81 3.61 -5.51
CA PHE A 274 24.69 2.44 -5.40
C PHE A 274 25.82 2.40 -6.42
N ALA A 275 26.11 3.53 -7.07
CA ALA A 275 27.27 3.67 -7.94
C ALA A 275 28.62 3.60 -7.18
N ASN A 276 28.57 3.61 -5.84
CA ASN A 276 29.74 3.43 -4.98
C ASN A 276 29.72 2.02 -4.36
N VAL A 277 30.78 1.26 -4.58
CA VAL A 277 31.06 0.03 -3.81
C VAL A 277 31.24 0.45 -2.35
N GLU A 278 30.26 0.19 -1.49
CA GLU A 278 30.42 0.41 -0.06
C GLU A 278 31.25 -0.72 0.55
N LEU A 279 32.32 -0.35 1.26
CA LEU A 279 33.11 -1.25 2.08
C LEU A 279 32.39 -1.42 3.43
N TYR A 280 32.03 -2.65 3.79
CA TYR A 280 31.60 -2.99 5.14
C TYR A 280 32.78 -3.61 5.88
N GLY A 281 33.56 -2.76 6.58
CA GLY A 281 34.87 -3.16 7.09
C GLY A 281 35.81 -3.55 5.94
N GLU A 282 36.44 -4.73 6.01
CA GLU A 282 37.32 -5.28 4.95
C GLU A 282 36.56 -6.09 3.87
N THR A 283 35.23 -6.14 3.93
CA THR A 283 34.41 -7.01 3.07
C THR A 283 33.95 -6.30 1.81
N THR A 284 34.10 -6.96 0.66
CA THR A 284 33.53 -6.50 -0.62
C THR A 284 32.08 -6.97 -0.75
N SER A 285 31.13 -6.04 -0.88
CA SER A 285 29.73 -6.36 -1.19
C SER A 285 29.42 -6.16 -2.67
N ARG A 286 28.51 -6.98 -3.21
CA ARG A 286 27.93 -6.81 -4.56
C ARG A 286 26.48 -6.38 -4.44
N THR A 287 26.05 -5.44 -5.28
CA THR A 287 24.70 -4.89 -5.25
C THR A 287 23.88 -5.41 -6.41
N PHE A 288 22.68 -5.88 -6.10
CA PHE A 288 21.67 -6.38 -7.03
C PHE A 288 20.43 -5.49 -6.90
N ILE A 289 19.92 -5.03 -8.05
CA ILE A 289 18.78 -4.14 -8.12
C ILE A 289 17.67 -4.84 -8.90
N ILE A 290 16.58 -5.15 -8.22
CA ILE A 290 15.44 -5.87 -8.79
C ILE A 290 14.32 -4.86 -9.02
N ILE A 291 13.90 -4.68 -10.26
CA ILE A 291 12.89 -3.68 -10.61
C ILE A 291 11.83 -4.30 -11.50
N ASP A 292 10.60 -3.78 -11.46
CA ASP A 292 9.52 -4.24 -12.34
C ASP A 292 9.92 -4.13 -13.83
N ARG A 293 10.10 -2.91 -14.34
CA ARG A 293 10.49 -2.72 -15.74
C ARG A 293 11.27 -1.44 -16.01
N LEU A 294 12.35 -1.55 -16.77
CA LEU A 294 13.09 -0.39 -17.25
C LEU A 294 12.36 0.33 -18.39
N PRO A 295 12.39 1.67 -18.42
CA PRO A 295 12.04 2.43 -19.62
C PRO A 295 12.91 2.03 -20.82
N ALA A 296 12.33 2.00 -22.03
CA ALA A 296 13.03 1.59 -23.25
C ALA A 296 14.30 2.43 -23.57
N LYS A 297 14.37 3.66 -23.06
CA LYS A 297 15.50 4.58 -23.23
C LYS A 297 16.59 4.46 -22.13
N SER A 298 16.53 3.44 -21.27
CA SER A 298 17.44 3.27 -20.12
C SER A 298 18.75 2.54 -20.42
N LYS A 299 19.11 2.28 -21.69
CA LYS A 299 20.35 1.55 -22.05
C LYS A 299 21.61 2.14 -21.40
N LYS A 300 21.76 3.46 -21.44
CA LYS A 300 22.89 4.17 -20.81
C LYS A 300 22.94 3.97 -19.28
N THR A 301 21.78 3.84 -18.65
CA THR A 301 21.68 3.63 -17.20
C THR A 301 22.06 2.20 -16.82
N VAL A 302 21.66 1.21 -17.62
CA VAL A 302 22.09 -0.19 -17.46
C VAL A 302 23.60 -0.32 -17.63
N GLU A 303 24.17 0.31 -18.66
CA GLU A 303 25.61 0.33 -18.88
C GLU A 303 26.39 1.06 -17.77
N ALA A 304 25.81 2.11 -17.18
CA ALA A 304 26.40 2.80 -16.03
C ALA A 304 26.39 1.91 -14.78
N ALA A 305 25.27 1.24 -14.48
CA ALA A 305 25.16 0.32 -13.36
C ALA A 305 26.14 -0.86 -13.48
N LYS A 306 26.24 -1.46 -14.67
CA LYS A 306 27.21 -2.54 -14.95
C LYS A 306 28.65 -2.08 -14.74
N ARG A 307 29.00 -0.86 -15.19
CA ARG A 307 30.33 -0.27 -14.97
C ARG A 307 30.62 0.00 -13.49
N ALA A 308 29.59 0.34 -12.71
CA ALA A 308 29.68 0.51 -11.26
C ALA A 308 29.66 -0.83 -10.49
N GLY A 309 29.57 -1.97 -11.17
CA GLY A 309 29.56 -3.29 -10.55
C GLY A 309 28.21 -3.72 -9.94
N SER A 310 27.12 -3.01 -10.26
CA SER A 310 25.76 -3.38 -9.90
C SER A 310 25.08 -4.18 -11.00
N GLU A 311 24.28 -5.19 -10.63
CA GLU A 311 23.44 -5.95 -11.56
C GLU A 311 21.99 -5.46 -11.47
N ILE A 312 21.32 -5.35 -12.62
CA ILE A 312 19.90 -4.98 -12.69
C ILE A 312 19.12 -6.18 -13.22
N ILE A 313 18.13 -6.63 -12.45
CA ILE A 313 17.21 -7.71 -12.80
C ILE A 313 15.81 -7.12 -13.00
N GLN A 314 15.10 -7.54 -14.04
CA GLN A 314 13.75 -7.04 -14.35
C GLN A 314 12.69 -8.10 -14.04
N MET A 315 11.82 -7.84 -13.06
CA MET A 315 10.76 -8.75 -12.63
C MET A 315 9.73 -9.01 -13.72
N SER A 316 9.49 -8.07 -14.64
CA SER A 316 8.56 -8.26 -15.76
C SER A 316 9.00 -9.30 -16.81
N MET A 317 10.12 -9.99 -16.60
CA MET A 317 10.56 -11.11 -17.43
C MET A 317 10.14 -12.44 -16.78
N GLN A 318 9.57 -13.36 -17.55
CA GLN A 318 9.00 -14.62 -17.05
C GLN A 318 9.96 -15.51 -16.24
N PHE A 319 11.27 -15.34 -16.44
CA PHE A 319 12.32 -16.17 -15.84
C PHE A 319 13.33 -15.36 -15.01
N TRP A 320 12.92 -14.21 -14.47
CA TRP A 320 13.81 -13.34 -13.71
C TRP A 320 14.46 -14.00 -12.47
N PRO A 321 13.86 -14.99 -11.78
CA PRO A 321 14.55 -15.70 -10.69
C PRO A 321 15.77 -16.48 -11.19
N GLN A 322 15.70 -17.08 -12.39
CA GLN A 322 16.86 -17.71 -13.02
C GLN A 322 17.90 -16.69 -13.46
N GLU A 323 17.48 -15.52 -13.96
CA GLU A 323 18.41 -14.43 -14.28
C GLU A 323 19.18 -13.99 -13.03
N LEU A 324 18.48 -13.80 -11.91
CA LEU A 324 19.11 -13.50 -10.62
C LEU A 324 20.09 -14.59 -10.20
N ALA A 325 19.72 -15.87 -10.33
CA ALA A 325 20.61 -16.98 -10.04
C ALA A 325 21.89 -16.97 -10.89
N ARG A 326 21.79 -16.68 -12.19
CA ARG A 326 22.96 -16.56 -13.09
C ARG A 326 23.87 -15.41 -12.66
N SER A 327 23.27 -14.28 -12.24
CA SER A 327 24.02 -13.15 -11.73
C SER A 327 24.73 -13.48 -10.40
N LEU A 328 24.11 -14.27 -9.52
CA LEU A 328 24.75 -14.76 -8.29
C LEU A 328 25.89 -15.75 -8.59
N GLU A 329 25.74 -16.66 -9.54
CA GLU A 329 26.80 -17.58 -9.98
C GLU A 329 28.01 -16.79 -10.51
N SER A 330 27.77 -15.87 -11.44
CA SER A 330 28.83 -15.05 -12.04
C SER A 330 29.55 -14.14 -11.02
N ARG A 331 28.81 -13.51 -10.10
CA ARG A 331 29.37 -12.49 -9.20
C ARG A 331 29.86 -13.05 -7.88
N LEU A 332 29.24 -14.12 -7.39
CA LEU A 332 29.46 -14.68 -6.07
C LEU A 332 29.87 -16.14 -6.10
N ASP A 333 30.10 -16.74 -7.28
CA ASP A 333 30.54 -18.13 -7.41
C ASP A 333 29.59 -19.08 -6.66
N TYR A 334 28.29 -18.82 -6.78
CA TYR A 334 27.20 -19.57 -6.16
C TYR A 334 26.24 -20.08 -7.23
N ARG A 335 26.27 -21.38 -7.49
CA ARG A 335 25.34 -22.04 -8.40
C ARG A 335 24.09 -22.49 -7.62
N ALA A 336 22.93 -21.95 -7.97
CA ALA A 336 21.64 -22.33 -7.40
C ALA A 336 20.99 -23.45 -8.22
N GLU A 337 20.22 -24.32 -7.55
CA GLU A 337 19.48 -25.45 -8.15
C GLU A 337 18.57 -25.02 -9.32
N ILE A 338 17.95 -23.84 -9.21
CA ILE A 338 17.06 -23.27 -10.24
C ILE A 338 17.72 -23.13 -11.63
N LEU A 339 19.06 -23.11 -11.70
CA LEU A 339 19.80 -23.01 -12.96
C LEU A 339 19.79 -24.30 -13.78
N ASP A 340 19.49 -25.43 -13.15
CA ASP A 340 19.39 -26.73 -13.79
C ASP A 340 17.93 -27.11 -14.14
N ILE A 341 16.98 -26.19 -13.91
CA ILE A 341 15.55 -26.37 -14.18
C ILE A 341 15.21 -25.79 -15.56
N ASP A 342 14.56 -26.58 -16.41
CA ASP A 342 14.08 -26.14 -17.71
C ASP A 342 12.92 -25.13 -17.59
N GLU A 343 12.82 -24.21 -18.56
CA GLU A 343 11.80 -23.14 -18.56
C GLU A 343 10.37 -23.68 -18.46
N GLU A 344 10.09 -24.83 -19.09
CA GLU A 344 8.76 -25.50 -19.05
C GLU A 344 8.40 -26.03 -17.66
N SER A 345 9.40 -26.40 -16.86
CA SER A 345 9.22 -26.93 -15.49
C SER A 345 9.43 -25.87 -14.41
N LEU A 346 9.77 -24.63 -14.79
CA LEU A 346 10.12 -23.60 -13.82
C LEU A 346 8.93 -23.20 -12.94
N TYR A 347 7.72 -23.12 -13.52
CA TYR A 347 6.53 -22.81 -12.75
C TYR A 347 6.30 -23.82 -11.61
N ASP A 348 6.35 -25.11 -11.93
CA ASP A 348 6.14 -26.18 -10.96
C ASP A 348 7.23 -26.16 -9.88
N TYR A 349 8.49 -25.94 -10.27
CA TYR A 349 9.59 -25.76 -9.35
C TYR A 349 9.37 -24.59 -8.38
N LEU A 350 9.00 -23.41 -8.90
CA LEU A 350 8.74 -22.23 -8.08
C LEU A 350 7.55 -22.43 -7.15
N SER A 351 6.48 -23.04 -7.65
CA SER A 351 5.27 -23.39 -6.89
C SER A 351 5.58 -24.35 -5.73
N GLN A 352 6.40 -25.38 -5.99
CA GLN A 352 6.84 -26.29 -4.95
C GLN A 352 7.70 -25.58 -3.90
N LYS A 353 8.72 -24.81 -4.31
CA LYS A 353 9.66 -24.17 -3.37
C LYS A 353 9.02 -23.01 -2.59
N ILE A 354 8.04 -22.31 -3.17
CA ILE A 354 7.33 -21.24 -2.45
C ILE A 354 6.37 -21.80 -1.39
N SER A 355 5.89 -23.03 -1.53
CA SER A 355 5.04 -23.68 -0.51
C SER A 355 5.73 -23.78 0.85
N SER A 356 7.05 -24.00 0.86
CA SER A 356 7.86 -24.06 2.09
C SER A 356 8.38 -22.70 2.56
N ALA A 357 8.14 -21.61 1.81
CA ALA A 357 8.65 -20.29 2.16
C ALA A 357 7.94 -19.74 3.41
N PRO A 358 8.68 -19.26 4.43
CA PRO A 358 8.12 -18.70 5.66
C PRO A 358 7.67 -17.24 5.44
N LEU A 359 6.63 -17.04 4.63
CA LEU A 359 6.17 -15.72 4.20
C LEU A 359 5.85 -14.76 5.35
N LEU A 360 5.24 -15.27 6.43
CA LEU A 360 4.90 -14.46 7.60
C LEU A 360 6.16 -13.98 8.34
N SER A 361 7.20 -14.81 8.43
CA SER A 361 8.47 -14.45 9.05
C SER A 361 9.18 -13.32 8.30
N PHE A 362 9.02 -13.23 6.97
CA PHE A 362 9.63 -12.14 6.19
C PHE A 362 9.09 -10.75 6.54
N LEU A 363 7.92 -10.68 7.18
CA LEU A 363 7.21 -9.44 7.40
C LEU A 363 7.52 -8.78 8.75
N ASN A 364 8.29 -9.45 9.63
CA ASN A 364 8.60 -8.96 10.98
C ASN A 364 7.36 -8.33 11.65
N PHE A 365 6.20 -8.95 11.49
CA PHE A 365 5.06 -8.61 12.33
C PHE A 365 5.47 -9.02 13.73
N GLY A 366 5.85 -8.07 14.58
CA GLY A 366 6.24 -8.38 15.96
C GLY A 366 5.26 -9.40 16.56
N ASP A 367 5.80 -10.49 17.11
CA ASP A 367 5.12 -11.67 17.64
C ASP A 367 3.65 -11.43 18.01
N THR A 368 2.71 -11.74 17.12
CA THR A 368 1.25 -11.75 17.42
C THR A 368 0.45 -12.58 16.41
N LEU A 369 1.03 -13.64 15.84
CA LEU A 369 0.29 -14.62 15.02
C LEU A 369 0.40 -16.06 15.55
N GLU A 370 0.84 -16.24 16.79
CA GLU A 370 0.55 -17.46 17.54
C GLU A 370 -0.61 -17.17 18.51
N GLU A 371 -1.54 -18.12 18.59
CA GLU A 371 -2.84 -18.09 19.29
C GLU A 371 -4.01 -17.40 18.57
N ASN A 372 -4.51 -18.03 17.51
CA ASN A 372 -5.94 -18.12 17.20
C ASN A 372 -6.22 -19.24 16.18
N VAL A 373 -5.70 -20.44 16.46
CA VAL A 373 -6.04 -21.64 15.68
C VAL A 373 -7.11 -22.51 16.35
N ASP A 374 -7.43 -22.30 17.63
CA ASP A 374 -8.51 -23.04 18.30
C ASP A 374 -9.65 -22.11 18.71
N GLY A 375 -10.69 -22.04 17.87
CA GLY A 375 -11.84 -21.19 18.14
C GLY A 375 -13.02 -21.31 17.17
N PHE A 376 -13.17 -22.43 16.47
CA PHE A 376 -14.43 -22.79 15.81
C PHE A 376 -14.83 -24.18 16.28
N GLN A 377 -15.41 -24.26 17.49
CA GLN A 377 -16.28 -25.38 17.81
C GLN A 377 -17.56 -25.21 16.99
N GLU A 378 -17.81 -26.19 16.13
CA GLU A 378 -19.07 -26.42 15.45
C GLU A 378 -20.21 -26.34 16.46
N THR A 379 -21.11 -25.38 16.25
CA THR A 379 -22.42 -25.41 16.88
C THR A 379 -23.25 -26.41 16.11
N GLU A 380 -23.29 -27.65 16.60
CA GLU A 380 -24.29 -28.64 16.19
C GLU A 380 -25.69 -28.04 16.43
N LEU A 381 -26.42 -27.78 15.34
CA LEU A 381 -27.86 -27.63 15.38
C LEU A 381 -28.45 -28.99 15.77
N SER A 382 -28.89 -29.12 17.03
CA SER A 382 -29.73 -30.23 17.43
C SER A 382 -31.17 -29.98 16.98
N ASP A 383 -31.59 -30.68 15.94
CA ASP A 383 -33.01 -30.97 15.68
C ASP A 383 -33.58 -31.74 16.87
N LYS A 384 -34.50 -31.10 17.62
CA LYS A 384 -35.47 -31.77 18.49
C LYS A 384 -36.76 -30.95 18.56
N ASP A 385 -37.55 -31.05 17.50
CA ASP A 385 -39.00 -30.95 17.58
C ASP A 385 -39.55 -32.31 17.15
N GLU A 386 -39.84 -33.19 18.10
CA GLU A 386 -40.86 -34.24 17.94
C GLU A 386 -41.26 -34.79 19.33
N ASP A 387 -42.56 -34.68 19.57
CA ASP A 387 -43.41 -35.47 20.45
C ASP A 387 -43.13 -35.55 21.97
N THR A 388 -44.05 -34.97 22.74
CA THR A 388 -44.94 -35.80 23.59
C THR A 388 -46.18 -35.03 24.03
N LEU A 389 -47.32 -35.46 23.47
CA LEU A 389 -48.64 -35.44 24.10
C LEU A 389 -48.64 -36.36 25.33
N ASP A 390 -49.63 -36.10 26.20
CA ASP A 390 -50.12 -36.87 27.35
C ASP A 390 -49.55 -36.56 28.75
N GLY A 391 -50.43 -36.01 29.60
CA GLY A 391 -50.28 -35.93 31.06
C GLY A 391 -50.96 -34.71 31.68
#